data_AF-A0A7X3DKJ7-F1
#
_entry.id   AF-A0A7X3DKJ7-F1
#
_cell.length_a   1.000
_cell.length_b   1.000
_cell.length_c   1.000
_cell.angle_alpha   90.00
_cell.angle_beta   90.00
_cell.angle_gamma   90.00
#
_symmetry.space_group_name_H-M   'P 1'
#
loop_
_entity.id
_entity.type
_entity.pdbx_description
1 polymer ?
#
loop_
_entity_poly.entity_id
_entity_poly.type
_entity_poly.pdbx_seq_one_letter_code
_entity_poly.pdbx_strand_id
1 'polypeptide(L)'
;MKGRSCGLFLCLFLGIACFSGYQVLRILHEYRVGADAYFKLEQFASLPPASEETEETPAELAWPEVDFTALAAVNPDVTAWLYGPDTGISYPVVQGTDNDYYLDHLLDGTANSAGCLFVDTSCRPDFSGRNTVIYGHRMKNGTMFAALGNYQEQVYYDAHPVFCW
;
A
#
# COMPACT_ATOMS: atom_id res chain seq x y z
N MET A 1 24.96 47.68 20.85
CA MET A 1 23.68 47.30 20.21
C MET A 1 23.75 46.03 19.33
N LYS A 2 24.93 45.48 18.99
CA LYS A 2 25.07 44.25 18.16
C LYS A 2 24.60 42.93 18.80
N GLY A 3 24.62 42.79 20.13
CA GLY A 3 24.28 41.53 20.80
C GLY A 3 22.77 41.20 20.88
N ARG A 4 21.88 42.21 20.92
CA ARG A 4 20.43 42.00 21.04
C ARG A 4 19.80 41.48 19.75
N SER A 5 20.28 41.97 18.60
CA SER A 5 19.86 41.48 17.28
C SER A 5 20.35 40.05 17.02
N CYS A 6 21.55 39.70 17.47
CA CYS A 6 22.10 38.34 17.32
C CYS A 6 21.29 37.29 18.10
N GLY A 7 20.88 37.60 19.33
CA GLY A 7 20.00 36.73 20.12
C GLY A 7 18.61 36.53 19.50
N LEU A 8 18.04 37.56 18.88
CA LEU A 8 16.75 37.48 18.20
C LEU A 8 16.80 36.53 16.98
N PHE A 9 17.84 36.64 16.16
CA PHE A 9 18.04 35.74 15.02
C PHE A 9 18.27 34.29 15.48
N LEU A 10 19.03 34.08 16.56
CA LEU A 10 19.23 32.74 17.11
C LEU A 10 17.90 32.10 17.57
N CYS A 11 17.06 32.85 18.29
CA CYS A 11 15.75 32.35 18.71
C CYS A 11 14.83 32.05 17.51
N LEU A 12 14.86 32.88 16.47
CA LEU A 12 14.11 32.65 15.23
C LEU A 12 14.56 31.33 14.57
N PHE A 13 15.87 31.14 14.39
CA PHE A 13 16.39 29.91 13.78
C PHE A 13 16.09 28.66 14.59
N LEU A 14 16.18 28.73 15.92
CA LEU A 14 15.77 27.63 16.79
C LEU A 14 14.27 27.33 16.67
N GLY A 15 13.42 28.35 16.60
CA GLY A 15 11.98 28.19 16.36
C GLY A 15 11.68 27.47 15.05
N ILE A 16 12.33 27.89 13.96
CA ILE A 16 12.18 27.25 12.63
C ILE A 16 12.71 25.80 12.68
N ALA A 17 13.85 25.56 13.32
CA ALA A 17 14.42 24.22 13.44
C ALA A 17 13.51 23.28 14.24
N CYS A 18 12.93 23.75 15.36
CA CYS A 18 11.97 22.99 16.15
C CYS A 18 10.68 22.69 15.37
N PHE A 19 10.13 23.67 14.64
CA PHE A 19 8.95 23.47 13.82
C PHE A 19 9.20 22.47 12.68
N SER A 20 10.34 22.60 11.98
CA SER A 20 10.77 21.67 10.94
C SER A 20 10.98 20.27 11.49
N GLY A 21 11.66 20.15 12.64
CA GLY A 21 11.87 18.87 13.33
C GLY A 21 10.54 18.20 13.72
N TYR A 22 9.59 18.97 14.26
CA TYR A 22 8.25 18.47 14.57
C TYR A 22 7.53 17.96 13.31
N GLN A 23 7.58 18.69 12.19
CA GLN A 23 6.96 18.26 10.94
C GLN A 23 7.59 16.97 10.39
N VAL A 24 8.91 16.83 10.46
CA VAL A 24 9.60 15.59 10.07
C VAL A 24 9.17 14.43 10.95
N LEU A 25 9.12 14.62 12.27
CA LEU A 25 8.65 13.58 13.20
C LEU A 25 7.20 13.16 12.93
N ARG A 26 6.34 14.12 12.60
CA ARG A 26 4.95 13.84 12.21
C ARG A 26 4.88 12.97 10.95
N ILE A 27 5.65 13.31 9.92
CA ILE A 27 5.73 12.51 8.68
C ILE A 27 6.25 11.10 8.97
N LEU A 28 7.34 10.97 9.75
CA LEU A 28 7.88 9.66 10.11
C LEU A 28 6.91 8.81 10.92
N HIS A 29 6.13 9.44 11.81
CA HIS A 29 5.08 8.75 12.54
C HIS A 29 3.97 8.25 11.61
N GLU A 30 3.51 9.09 10.69
CA GLU A 30 2.49 8.74 9.69
C GLU A 30 2.92 7.56 8.81
N TYR A 31 4.17 7.55 8.34
CA TYR A 31 4.76 6.42 7.60
C TYR A 31 4.79 5.12 8.41
N ARG A 32 5.08 5.19 9.71
CA ARG A 32 5.08 4.01 10.58
C ARG A 32 3.67 3.46 10.76
N VAL A 33 2.69 4.33 11.00
CA VAL A 33 1.28 3.93 11.11
C VAL A 33 0.80 3.22 9.84
N GLY A 34 1.15 3.74 8.66
CA GLY A 34 0.81 3.08 7.39
C GLY A 34 1.50 1.73 7.21
N ALA A 35 2.79 1.64 7.51
CA ALA A 35 3.53 0.38 7.42
C ALA A 35 3.00 -0.69 8.39
N ASP A 36 2.68 -0.30 9.62
CA ASP A 36 2.08 -1.20 10.62
C ASP A 36 0.68 -1.66 10.20
N ALA A 37 -0.11 -0.78 9.58
CA ALA A 37 -1.40 -1.15 9.01
C ALA A 37 -1.25 -2.19 7.90
N TYR A 38 -0.29 -2.02 6.98
CA TYR A 38 -0.02 -3.00 5.93
C TYR A 38 0.47 -4.34 6.45
N PHE A 39 1.36 -4.34 7.44
CA PHE A 39 1.82 -5.57 8.07
C PHE A 39 0.67 -6.37 8.68
N LYS A 40 -0.32 -5.69 9.28
CA LYS A 40 -1.52 -6.34 9.81
C LYS A 40 -2.39 -6.96 8.72
N LEU A 41 -2.26 -6.57 7.45
CA LEU A 41 -3.08 -7.13 6.38
C LEU A 41 -2.68 -8.58 6.06
N GLU A 42 -1.45 -8.98 6.36
CA GLU A 42 -0.96 -10.35 6.17
C GLU A 42 -1.82 -11.38 6.94
N GLN A 43 -2.52 -10.97 7.99
CA GLN A 43 -3.42 -11.86 8.73
C GLN A 43 -4.64 -12.31 7.92
N PHE A 44 -5.01 -11.59 6.86
CA PHE A 44 -6.19 -11.87 6.04
C PHE A 44 -5.89 -12.77 4.84
N ALA A 45 -4.62 -13.05 4.55
CA ALA A 45 -4.21 -13.83 3.39
C ALA A 45 -3.09 -14.81 3.77
N SER A 46 -3.35 -16.11 3.61
CA SER A 46 -2.35 -17.15 3.84
C SER A 46 -2.06 -17.92 2.57
N LEU A 47 -0.79 -18.12 2.24
CA LEU A 47 -0.42 -19.04 1.17
C LEU A 47 -0.65 -20.48 1.65
N PRO A 48 -1.21 -21.36 0.80
CA PRO A 48 -1.30 -22.77 1.12
C PRO A 48 0.11 -23.32 1.38
N PRO A 49 0.25 -24.32 2.28
CA PRO A 49 1.53 -24.96 2.50
C PRO A 49 2.04 -25.48 1.17
N ALA A 50 3.29 -25.17 0.84
CA ALA A 50 3.95 -25.72 -0.33
C ALA A 50 3.82 -27.25 -0.27
N SER A 51 3.07 -27.84 -1.20
CA SER A 51 3.07 -29.29 -1.37
C SER A 51 4.52 -29.73 -1.55
N GLU A 52 4.94 -30.80 -0.88
CA GLU A 52 6.23 -31.43 -1.14
C GLU A 52 6.27 -31.86 -2.62
N GLU A 53 6.80 -31.01 -3.49
CA GLU A 53 6.87 -31.26 -4.93
C GLU A 53 7.89 -32.37 -5.20
N THR A 54 7.41 -33.46 -5.78
CA THR A 54 8.24 -34.40 -6.56
C THR A 54 8.66 -33.67 -7.84
N GLU A 55 9.97 -33.64 -8.12
CA GLU A 55 10.73 -32.79 -9.06
C GLU A 55 10.27 -32.73 -10.55
N GLU A 56 9.07 -33.16 -10.95
CA GLU A 56 8.70 -33.29 -12.38
C GLU A 56 7.47 -32.49 -12.86
N THR A 57 6.89 -31.61 -12.04
CA THR A 57 5.77 -30.74 -12.48
C THR A 57 6.22 -29.27 -12.41
N PRO A 58 5.94 -28.40 -13.42
CA PRO A 58 6.17 -26.97 -13.28
C PRO A 58 5.50 -26.47 -12.01
N ALA A 59 6.25 -25.79 -11.15
CA ALA A 59 5.79 -25.29 -9.86
C ALA A 59 4.43 -24.59 -10.05
N GLU A 60 3.37 -25.20 -9.50
CA GLU A 60 2.04 -24.62 -9.58
C GLU A 60 2.04 -23.39 -8.68
N LEU A 61 1.79 -22.22 -9.28
CA LEU A 61 1.81 -20.97 -8.53
C LEU A 61 0.80 -21.04 -7.37
N ALA A 62 1.30 -20.93 -6.14
CA ALA A 62 0.48 -20.93 -4.94
C ALA A 62 -0.25 -19.58 -4.81
N TRP A 63 -1.58 -19.64 -4.75
CA TRP A 63 -2.44 -18.47 -4.59
C TRP A 63 -2.88 -18.33 -3.13
N PRO A 64 -2.98 -17.11 -2.57
CA PRO A 64 -3.39 -16.93 -1.20
C PRO A 64 -4.86 -17.30 -1.02
N GLU A 65 -5.17 -18.02 0.06
CA GLU A 65 -6.52 -18.10 0.59
C GLU A 65 -6.78 -16.82 1.40
N VAL A 66 -7.84 -16.09 1.02
CA VAL A 66 -8.17 -14.77 1.59
C VAL A 66 -9.47 -14.83 2.39
N ASP A 67 -9.44 -14.30 3.62
CA ASP A 67 -10.63 -14.18 4.46
C ASP A 67 -11.42 -12.90 4.16
N PHE A 68 -12.24 -12.97 3.11
CA PHE A 68 -13.13 -11.88 2.73
C PHE A 68 -14.20 -11.56 3.79
N THR A 69 -14.55 -12.50 4.66
CA THR A 69 -15.54 -12.25 5.73
C THR A 69 -14.96 -11.30 6.78
N ALA A 70 -13.71 -11.55 7.19
CA ALA A 70 -13.01 -10.68 8.13
C ALA A 70 -12.68 -9.32 7.50
N LEU A 71 -12.28 -9.28 6.22
CA LEU A 71 -12.04 -8.03 5.50
C LEU A 71 -13.31 -7.18 5.40
N ALA A 72 -14.45 -7.77 5.01
CA ALA A 72 -15.72 -7.06 4.93
C ALA A 72 -16.20 -6.52 6.28
N ALA A 73 -15.81 -7.17 7.40
CA ALA A 73 -16.09 -6.69 8.75
C ALA A 73 -15.23 -5.46 9.14
N VAL A 74 -14.03 -5.33 8.57
CA VAL A 74 -13.17 -4.14 8.74
C VAL A 74 -13.68 -3.02 7.83
N ASN A 75 -13.94 -3.33 6.56
CA ASN A 75 -14.43 -2.37 5.59
C ASN A 75 -15.33 -3.05 4.54
N PRO A 76 -16.61 -2.65 4.44
CA PRO A 76 -17.54 -3.22 3.47
C PRO A 76 -17.22 -2.87 2.02
N ASP A 77 -16.34 -1.88 1.77
CA ASP A 77 -15.94 -1.46 0.42
C ASP A 77 -14.91 -2.41 -0.21
N VAL A 78 -14.45 -3.45 0.49
CA VAL A 78 -13.52 -4.44 -0.06
C VAL A 78 -14.19 -5.23 -1.20
N THR A 79 -13.54 -5.23 -2.36
CA THR A 79 -14.03 -5.88 -3.59
C THR A 79 -13.17 -7.06 -4.05
N ALA A 80 -11.87 -7.03 -3.75
CA ALA A 80 -10.92 -8.06 -4.20
C ALA A 80 -9.64 -8.07 -3.36
N TRP A 81 -8.73 -9.00 -3.67
CA TRP A 81 -7.39 -9.05 -3.09
C TRP A 81 -6.33 -9.17 -4.19
N LEU A 82 -5.59 -8.10 -4.45
CA LEU A 82 -4.57 -8.13 -5.49
C LEU A 82 -3.28 -8.76 -4.95
N TYR A 83 -2.86 -9.84 -5.61
CA TYR A 83 -1.63 -10.55 -5.28
C TYR A 83 -0.74 -10.72 -6.52
N GLY A 84 0.53 -10.34 -6.36
CA GLY A 84 1.60 -10.57 -7.32
C GLY A 84 2.70 -11.41 -6.66
N PRO A 85 2.83 -12.70 -7.01
CA PRO A 85 3.87 -13.58 -6.46
C PRO A 85 5.26 -12.95 -6.53
N ASP A 86 6.03 -13.03 -5.44
CA ASP A 86 7.41 -12.51 -5.33
C ASP A 86 7.62 -11.01 -5.62
N THR A 87 6.54 -10.23 -5.82
CA THR A 87 6.63 -8.78 -6.04
C THR A 87 6.51 -7.96 -4.75
N GLY A 88 6.01 -8.56 -3.67
CA GLY A 88 5.60 -7.86 -2.45
C GLY A 88 4.23 -7.18 -2.54
N ILE A 89 3.54 -7.27 -3.69
CA ILE A 89 2.15 -6.80 -3.84
C ILE A 89 1.22 -7.89 -3.32
N SER A 90 0.61 -7.64 -2.16
CA SER A 90 -0.42 -8.48 -1.56
C SER A 90 -1.31 -7.59 -0.69
N TYR A 91 -2.40 -7.06 -1.28
CA TYR A 91 -3.20 -6.03 -0.65
C TYR A 91 -4.70 -6.18 -0.98
N PRO A 92 -5.59 -5.81 -0.04
CA PRO A 92 -7.02 -5.70 -0.33
C PRO A 92 -7.25 -4.53 -1.28
N VAL A 93 -8.24 -4.69 -2.15
CA VAL A 93 -8.68 -3.68 -3.10
C VAL A 93 -10.08 -3.24 -2.72
N VAL A 94 -10.27 -1.94 -2.50
CA VAL A 94 -11.55 -1.35 -2.12
C VAL A 94 -12.19 -0.57 -3.27
N GLN A 95 -13.48 -0.30 -3.23
CA GLN A 95 -14.14 0.63 -4.15
C GLN A 95 -15.04 1.59 -3.35
N GLY A 96 -14.65 2.86 -3.31
CA GLY A 96 -15.42 3.90 -2.64
C GLY A 96 -16.52 4.50 -3.52
N THR A 97 -17.04 5.66 -3.10
CA THR A 97 -18.00 6.46 -3.89
C THR A 97 -17.35 7.51 -4.77
N ASP A 98 -16.06 7.77 -4.57
CA ASP A 98 -15.20 8.64 -5.36
C ASP A 98 -13.80 7.99 -5.54
N ASN A 99 -12.93 8.64 -6.32
CA ASN A 99 -11.56 8.18 -6.56
C ASN A 99 -10.54 8.91 -5.66
N ASP A 100 -11.00 9.64 -4.63
CA ASP A 100 -10.17 10.53 -3.80
C ASP A 100 -10.00 9.99 -2.37
N TYR A 101 -11.05 9.44 -1.77
CA TYR A 101 -11.08 9.02 -0.36
C TYR A 101 -9.95 8.05 0.00
N TYR A 102 -9.75 7.00 -0.81
CA TYR A 102 -8.72 5.99 -0.54
C TYR A 102 -7.30 6.40 -0.95
N LEU A 103 -7.10 7.62 -1.45
CA LEU A 103 -5.76 8.19 -1.62
C LEU A 103 -5.11 8.51 -0.27
N ASP A 104 -5.90 8.86 0.75
CA ASP A 104 -5.38 9.29 2.05
C ASP A 104 -6.11 8.63 3.23
N HIS A 105 -6.74 7.47 3.01
CA HIS A 105 -7.37 6.64 4.04
C HIS A 105 -6.90 5.18 3.95
N LEU A 106 -6.59 4.61 5.11
CA LEU A 106 -6.28 3.18 5.27
C LEU A 106 -7.56 2.33 5.19
N LEU A 107 -7.38 1.00 5.21
CA LEU A 107 -8.49 0.06 5.07
C LEU A 107 -9.58 0.28 6.13
N ASP A 108 -9.19 0.59 7.36
CA ASP A 108 -10.12 0.85 8.46
C ASP A 108 -10.72 2.27 8.48
N GLY A 109 -10.44 3.07 7.45
CA GLY A 109 -10.88 4.47 7.35
C GLY A 109 -10.00 5.45 8.14
N THR A 110 -8.88 5.02 8.72
CA THR A 110 -7.94 5.93 9.38
C THR A 110 -7.24 6.81 8.34
N ALA A 111 -7.29 8.13 8.52
CA ALA A 111 -6.57 9.08 7.65
C ALA A 111 -5.05 8.84 7.69
N ASN A 112 -4.46 8.56 6.54
CA ASN A 112 -3.04 8.34 6.35
C ASN A 112 -2.65 8.53 4.87
N SER A 113 -1.62 9.32 4.59
CA SER A 113 -1.14 9.54 3.22
C SER A 113 -0.64 8.30 2.47
N ALA A 114 -0.49 7.16 3.14
CA ALA A 114 -0.15 5.90 2.48
C ALA A 114 -1.34 5.30 1.69
N GLY A 115 -2.58 5.61 2.09
CA GLY A 115 -3.81 5.20 1.40
C GLY A 115 -4.09 3.69 1.37
N CYS A 116 -4.85 3.25 0.37
CA CYS A 116 -5.15 1.85 0.04
C CYS A 116 -5.12 1.61 -1.47
N LEU A 117 -5.15 0.34 -1.90
CA LEU A 117 -5.45 0.03 -3.29
C LEU A 117 -6.95 0.17 -3.52
N PHE A 118 -7.35 0.89 -4.56
CA PHE A 118 -8.76 1.09 -4.86
C PHE A 118 -9.08 1.02 -6.35
N VAL A 119 -10.25 0.47 -6.67
CA VAL A 119 -10.80 0.40 -8.03
C VAL A 119 -11.47 1.72 -8.38
N ASP A 120 -11.31 2.16 -9.63
CA ASP A 120 -12.02 3.30 -10.17
C ASP A 120 -13.54 3.14 -10.00
N THR A 121 -14.21 4.17 -9.51
CA THR A 121 -15.67 4.19 -9.26
C THR A 121 -16.54 3.93 -10.50
N SER A 122 -16.03 4.15 -11.71
CA SER A 122 -16.73 3.84 -12.96
C SER A 122 -16.60 2.38 -13.40
N CYS A 123 -15.68 1.63 -12.78
CA CYS A 123 -15.49 0.20 -13.04
C CYS A 123 -16.53 -0.64 -12.28
N ARG A 124 -16.76 -1.86 -12.77
CA ARG A 124 -17.65 -2.81 -12.09
C ARG A 124 -16.92 -3.44 -10.90
N PRO A 125 -17.51 -3.47 -9.68
CA PRO A 125 -16.89 -4.03 -8.48
C PRO A 125 -16.56 -5.52 -8.59
N ASP A 126 -17.29 -6.23 -9.45
CA ASP A 126 -17.16 -7.66 -9.71
C ASP A 126 -16.06 -8.01 -10.73
N PHE A 127 -15.27 -7.01 -11.16
CA PHE A 127 -14.20 -7.14 -12.16
C PHE A 127 -14.66 -7.72 -13.52
N SER A 128 -15.97 -7.80 -13.78
CA SER A 128 -16.51 -8.31 -15.05
C SER A 128 -16.47 -7.28 -16.19
N GLY A 129 -16.00 -6.06 -15.90
CA GLY A 129 -15.74 -5.03 -16.89
C GLY A 129 -14.64 -5.43 -17.87
N ARG A 130 -14.66 -4.83 -19.07
CA ARG A 130 -13.61 -5.05 -20.07
C ARG A 130 -12.26 -4.43 -19.67
N ASN A 131 -12.29 -3.41 -18.83
CA ASN A 131 -11.13 -2.71 -18.31
C ASN A 131 -11.45 -2.32 -16.87
N THR A 132 -10.60 -2.76 -15.94
CA THR A 132 -10.69 -2.39 -14.53
C THR A 132 -9.41 -1.64 -14.17
N VAL A 133 -9.55 -0.43 -13.64
CA VAL A 133 -8.41 0.40 -13.25
C VAL A 133 -8.30 0.34 -11.73
N ILE A 134 -7.13 -0.09 -11.24
CA ILE A 134 -6.78 -0.09 -9.83
C ILE A 134 -5.71 0.97 -9.60
N TYR A 135 -5.94 1.83 -8.62
CA TYR A 135 -5.01 2.86 -8.17
C TYR A 135 -4.34 2.43 -6.87
N GLY A 136 -3.13 2.96 -6.64
CA GLY A 136 -2.37 2.72 -5.43
C GLY A 136 -1.10 3.56 -5.43
N HIS A 137 -0.63 3.94 -4.25
CA HIS A 137 0.55 4.79 -4.12
C HIS A 137 1.84 4.07 -4.50
N ARG A 138 2.79 4.82 -5.08
CA ARG A 138 4.18 4.40 -5.20
C ARG A 138 4.97 4.89 -4.00
N MET A 139 5.07 4.05 -2.97
CA MET A 139 5.73 4.42 -1.71
C MET A 139 7.25 4.29 -1.78
N LYS A 140 7.97 5.20 -1.12
CA LYS A 140 9.45 5.18 -1.08
C LYS A 140 10.05 4.04 -0.24
N ASN A 141 9.26 3.46 0.65
CA ASN A 141 9.65 2.31 1.48
C ASN A 141 9.45 0.97 0.76
N GLY A 142 9.01 0.97 -0.50
CA GLY A 142 8.82 -0.26 -1.30
C GLY A 142 7.44 -0.91 -1.19
N THR A 143 6.52 -0.37 -0.37
CA THR A 143 5.16 -0.93 -0.23
C THR A 143 4.22 -0.47 -1.36
N MET A 144 3.03 -1.07 -1.42
CA MET A 144 1.97 -0.72 -2.38
C MET A 144 2.44 -0.93 -3.83
N PHE A 145 2.24 0.04 -4.71
CA PHE A 145 2.64 -0.05 -6.13
C PHE A 145 4.08 0.39 -6.41
N ALA A 146 4.94 0.42 -5.39
CA ALA A 146 6.36 0.70 -5.60
C ALA A 146 7.03 -0.32 -6.53
N ALA A 147 6.67 -1.61 -6.40
CA ALA A 147 7.20 -2.70 -7.22
C ALA A 147 6.83 -2.58 -8.70
N LEU A 148 5.72 -1.90 -9.04
CA LEU A 148 5.33 -1.66 -10.43
C LEU A 148 6.39 -0.87 -11.21
N GLY A 149 7.21 -0.07 -10.53
CA GLY A 149 8.33 0.64 -11.15
C GLY A 149 9.39 -0.29 -11.76
N ASN A 150 9.52 -1.52 -11.27
CA ASN A 150 10.51 -2.49 -11.75
C ASN A 150 10.09 -3.15 -13.08
N TYR A 151 8.80 -3.11 -13.44
CA TYR A 151 8.29 -3.65 -14.70
C TYR A 151 8.75 -2.89 -15.95
N GLN A 152 9.47 -1.79 -15.78
CA GLN A 152 10.20 -1.14 -16.87
C GLN A 152 11.37 -1.99 -17.38
N GLU A 153 11.89 -2.90 -16.54
CA GLU A 153 12.97 -3.82 -16.88
C GLU A 153 12.39 -5.15 -17.39
N GLN A 154 12.72 -5.54 -18.63
CA GLN A 154 12.19 -6.76 -19.27
C GLN A 154 12.41 -8.02 -18.43
N VAL A 155 13.59 -8.15 -17.81
CA VAL A 155 13.93 -9.31 -16.96
C VAL A 155 12.99 -9.42 -15.77
N TYR A 156 12.57 -8.29 -15.18
CA TYR A 156 11.63 -8.29 -14.06
C TYR A 156 10.21 -8.65 -14.53
N TYR A 157 9.77 -8.10 -15.67
CA TYR A 157 8.48 -8.46 -16.29
C TYR A 157 8.40 -9.95 -16.60
N ASP A 158 9.44 -10.52 -17.22
CA ASP A 158 9.48 -11.94 -17.59
C ASP A 158 9.46 -12.86 -16.36
N ALA A 159 10.04 -12.41 -15.25
CA ALA A 159 10.05 -13.14 -13.98
C ALA A 159 8.73 -13.03 -13.19
N HIS A 160 7.93 -11.98 -13.40
CA HIS A 160 6.68 -11.74 -12.67
C HIS A 160 5.51 -11.47 -13.63
N PRO A 161 5.15 -12.40 -14.54
CA PRO A 161 4.19 -12.13 -15.61
C PRO A 161 2.72 -12.14 -15.16
N VAL A 162 2.43 -12.44 -13.89
CA VAL A 162 1.09 -12.79 -13.41
C VAL A 162 0.70 -12.04 -12.13
N PHE A 163 -0.57 -11.66 -12.08
CA PHE A 163 -1.27 -11.19 -10.89
C PHE A 163 -2.61 -11.92 -10.81
N CYS A 164 -3.12 -12.13 -9.58
CA CYS A 164 -4.48 -12.59 -9.34
C CYS A 164 -5.23 -11.57 -8.45
N TRP A 165 -6.56 -11.58 -8.53
CA TRP A 165 -7.45 -10.71 -7.76
C TRP A 165 -8.78 -11.38 -7.41
#